data_AF-A0A7V1SCC1-F1
#
_entry.id   AF-A0A7V1SCC1-F1
#
_cell.length_a   1.000
_cell.length_b   1.000
_cell.length_c   1.000
_cell.angle_alpha   90.00
_cell.angle_beta   90.00
_cell.angle_gamma   90.00
#
_symmetry.space_group_name_H-M   'P 1'
#
loop_
_entity.id
_entity.type
_entity.pdbx_description
1 polymer ?
#
loop_
_entity_poly.entity_id
_entity_poly.type
_entity_poly.pdbx_seq_one_letter_code
_entity_poly.pdbx_strand_id
1 'polypeptide(L)'
;MTRKALGRGLSALLGDNFSSTDREALLEIDIDLIDPNSEQPRVRFGQRELEELAQSIRENGVVQPIVVRRLGERYQIIAGERRWRAAQIAGLRKIPAIIRDVSDEKLLEMALVENIQREELNPMEEARAYRKLIDKFGFTQEGIAKRVGKDRTVIATHLRLLKLSVAIQALIEEGKLSVGHAKALLTINDESSQWDLARKIIDEKLSVREAEKLAKKASNREPRTHKDSVQKDANLKAAEMKLSRHLGTRVRIIPDRKSDGGRIEIEYYASSELDSIYQRLMNC
;
A
#
# COMPACT_ATOMS: atom_id res chain seq x y z
N MET A 1 24.07 42.18 26.56
CA MET A 1 22.81 41.47 26.85
C MET A 1 22.77 40.20 26.02
N THR A 2 22.73 39.07 26.73
CA THR A 2 22.78 37.69 26.24
C THR A 2 21.53 37.34 25.44
N ARG A 3 21.68 37.04 24.15
CA ARG A 3 20.58 36.48 23.33
C ARG A 3 20.36 35.02 23.71
N LYS A 4 19.17 34.79 24.27
CA LYS A 4 18.61 33.50 24.66
C LYS A 4 18.52 32.59 23.43
N ALA A 5 19.17 31.44 23.49
CA ALA A 5 19.21 30.44 22.42
C ALA A 5 17.80 29.88 22.16
N LEU A 6 17.25 30.14 20.97
CA LEU A 6 16.10 29.42 20.45
C LEU A 6 16.57 28.15 19.73
N GLY A 7 16.19 27.00 20.29
CA GLY A 7 15.85 25.80 19.54
C GLY A 7 16.93 25.14 18.70
N ARG A 8 17.74 24.29 19.34
CA ARG A 8 18.63 23.28 18.73
C ARG A 8 17.93 22.25 17.82
N GLY A 9 16.61 22.34 17.62
CA GLY A 9 15.82 21.39 16.82
C GLY A 9 15.60 21.77 15.35
N LEU A 10 15.72 23.06 14.99
CA LEU A 10 15.49 23.49 13.59
C LEU A 10 16.72 23.26 12.69
N SER A 11 17.93 23.35 13.26
CA SER A 11 19.19 23.13 12.53
C SER A 11 19.42 21.66 12.15
N ALA A 12 18.74 20.71 12.81
CA ALA A 12 18.87 19.28 12.50
C ALA A 12 18.01 18.84 11.29
N LEU A 13 16.92 19.57 10.99
CA LEU A 13 16.01 19.25 9.87
C LEU A 13 16.35 20.01 8.59
N LEU A 14 17.04 21.15 8.69
CA LEU A 14 17.39 21.95 7.52
C LEU A 14 18.79 21.69 6.98
N GLY A 15 19.69 21.08 7.77
CA GLY A 15 21.09 20.94 7.40
C GLY A 15 21.77 22.30 7.21
N ASP A 16 22.95 22.48 7.76
CA ASP A 16 23.82 23.63 7.44
C ASP A 16 24.40 23.53 6.02
N ASN A 17 23.56 23.18 5.04
CA ASN A 17 23.88 23.12 3.62
C ASN A 17 22.93 24.03 2.84
N PHE A 18 22.81 25.30 3.23
CA PHE A 18 22.71 26.32 2.19
C PHE A 18 24.12 26.43 1.60
N SER A 19 24.36 25.67 0.52
CA SER A 19 25.53 25.92 -0.32
C SER A 19 25.52 27.40 -0.71
N SER A 20 26.69 28.02 -0.83
CA SER A 20 26.85 29.34 -1.44
C SER A 20 26.13 29.47 -2.80
N THR A 21 25.87 28.35 -3.48
CA THR A 21 25.10 28.22 -4.73
C THR A 21 23.59 28.52 -4.59
N ASP A 22 22.95 28.23 -3.45
CA ASP A 22 21.50 28.48 -3.29
C ASP A 22 21.18 29.99 -3.13
N ARG A 23 22.15 30.81 -2.72
CA ARG A 23 22.00 32.28 -2.67
C ARG A 23 21.99 32.91 -4.07
N GLU A 24 22.56 32.25 -5.07
CA GLU A 24 22.57 32.71 -6.47
C GLU A 24 21.26 32.38 -7.21
N ALA A 25 20.40 31.52 -6.65
CA ALA A 25 19.13 31.10 -7.27
C ALA A 25 17.86 31.67 -6.61
N LEU A 26 18.00 32.58 -5.63
CA LEU A 26 16.90 33.28 -4.99
C LEU A 26 16.43 34.45 -5.86
N LEU A 27 15.21 34.36 -6.40
CA LEU A 27 14.62 35.37 -7.28
C LEU A 27 13.21 35.75 -6.82
N GLU A 28 12.84 37.00 -7.06
CA GLU A 28 11.44 37.43 -6.90
C GLU A 28 10.68 37.16 -8.20
N ILE A 29 9.72 36.24 -8.14
CA ILE A 29 8.92 35.80 -9.29
C ILE A 29 7.51 36.37 -9.17
N ASP A 30 6.96 36.85 -10.30
CA ASP A 30 5.56 37.27 -10.35
C ASP A 30 4.63 36.10 -10.02
N ILE A 31 3.70 36.34 -9.10
CA ILE A 31 2.86 35.28 -8.53
C ILE A 31 1.97 34.61 -9.59
N ASP A 32 1.64 35.34 -10.66
CA ASP A 32 0.81 34.92 -11.79
C ASP A 32 1.54 34.00 -12.79
N LEU A 33 2.88 33.97 -12.72
CA LEU A 33 3.71 33.06 -13.51
C LEU A 33 3.90 31.71 -12.83
N ILE A 34 3.39 31.53 -11.60
CA ILE A 34 3.58 30.33 -10.79
C ILE A 34 2.30 29.48 -10.81
N ASP A 35 2.42 28.24 -11.26
CA ASP A 35 1.37 27.25 -11.32
C ASP A 35 1.46 26.25 -10.16
N PRO A 36 0.31 25.81 -9.59
CA PRO A 36 0.28 24.77 -8.58
C PRO A 36 0.66 23.41 -9.18
N ASN A 37 1.11 22.49 -8.32
CA ASN A 37 1.39 21.12 -8.72
C ASN A 37 0.10 20.28 -8.66
N SER A 38 -0.37 19.80 -9.81
CA SER A 38 -1.59 18.99 -9.96
C SER A 38 -1.53 17.63 -9.24
N GLU A 39 -0.32 17.14 -8.90
CA GLU A 39 -0.14 15.84 -8.22
C GLU A 39 -0.10 15.94 -6.69
N GLN A 40 -0.31 17.12 -6.07
CA GLN A 40 -0.34 17.25 -4.61
C GLN A 40 -1.75 16.99 -4.02
N PRO A 41 -1.95 15.90 -3.26
CA PRO A 41 -3.28 15.46 -2.82
C PRO A 41 -3.86 16.22 -1.60
N ARG A 42 -3.20 17.25 -1.05
CA ARG A 42 -3.75 18.03 0.07
C ARG A 42 -4.75 19.09 -0.41
N VAL A 43 -5.89 18.62 -0.90
CA VAL A 43 -7.04 19.47 -1.24
C VAL A 43 -7.92 19.64 0.01
N ARG A 44 -7.51 20.55 0.90
CA ARG A 44 -8.35 21.36 1.83
C ARG A 44 -7.45 22.00 2.89
N PHE A 45 -6.87 23.15 2.57
CA PHE A 45 -6.32 24.03 3.59
C PHE A 45 -7.47 24.70 4.33
N GLY A 46 -7.42 24.74 5.66
CA GLY A 46 -8.39 25.50 6.44
C GLY A 46 -8.30 26.98 6.08
N GLN A 47 -9.41 27.57 5.64
CA GLN A 47 -9.47 28.96 5.20
C GLN A 47 -8.88 29.94 6.24
N ARG A 48 -9.17 29.68 7.52
CA ARG A 48 -8.66 30.46 8.65
C ARG A 48 -7.14 30.43 8.80
N GLU A 49 -6.50 29.26 8.65
CA GLU A 49 -5.03 29.15 8.74
C GLU A 49 -4.32 29.87 7.60
N LEU A 50 -4.94 29.89 6.41
CA LEU A 50 -4.42 30.63 5.26
C LEU A 50 -4.53 32.14 5.47
N GLU A 51 -5.63 32.62 6.05
CA GLU A 51 -5.84 34.04 6.37
C GLU A 51 -4.88 34.54 7.45
N GLU A 52 -4.64 33.73 8.50
CA GLU A 52 -3.64 34.04 9.54
C GLU A 52 -2.23 34.14 8.95
N LEU A 53 -1.85 33.21 8.06
CA LEU A 53 -0.57 33.26 7.36
C LEU A 53 -0.49 34.46 6.40
N ALA A 54 -1.58 34.78 5.70
CA ALA A 54 -1.64 35.94 4.82
C ALA A 54 -1.45 37.25 5.60
N GLN A 55 -2.03 37.37 6.79
CA GLN A 55 -1.82 38.53 7.67
C GLN A 55 -0.35 38.65 8.07
N SER A 56 0.28 37.55 8.49
CA SER A 56 1.72 37.54 8.81
C SER A 56 2.60 37.94 7.63
N ILE A 57 2.24 37.49 6.42
CA ILE A 57 2.93 37.83 5.17
C ILE A 57 2.74 39.31 4.78
N ARG A 58 1.57 39.93 5.05
CA ARG A 58 1.38 41.38 4.83
C ARG A 58 2.31 42.21 5.70
N GLU A 59 2.54 41.78 6.94
CA GLU A 59 3.34 42.53 7.92
C GLU A 59 4.84 42.33 7.72
N ASN A 60 5.28 41.10 7.46
CA ASN A 60 6.70 40.73 7.49
C ASN A 60 7.26 40.27 6.14
N GLY A 61 6.41 40.19 5.10
CA GLY A 61 6.75 39.55 3.84
C GLY A 61 6.89 38.03 3.98
N VAL A 62 7.32 37.39 2.89
CA VAL A 62 7.56 35.95 2.87
C VAL A 62 8.98 35.67 3.37
N VAL A 63 9.11 35.30 4.64
CA VAL A 63 10.41 35.07 5.30
C VAL A 63 11.15 33.86 4.72
N GLN A 64 10.43 32.79 4.38
CA GLN A 64 11.03 31.60 3.76
C GLN A 64 10.60 31.49 2.30
N PRO A 65 11.54 31.46 1.35
CA PRO A 65 11.22 31.41 -0.07
C PRO A 65 10.52 30.10 -0.46
N ILE A 66 9.66 30.16 -1.48
CA ILE A 66 9.08 28.97 -2.09
C ILE A 66 10.10 28.29 -3.00
N VAL A 67 9.89 27.01 -3.31
CA VAL A 67 10.76 26.28 -4.24
C VAL A 67 9.96 26.00 -5.51
N VAL A 68 10.49 26.43 -6.65
CA VAL A 68 9.84 26.29 -7.95
C VAL A 68 10.80 25.69 -8.98
N ARG A 69 10.25 25.07 -10.02
CA ARG A 69 10.99 24.74 -11.23
C ARG A 69 10.56 25.63 -12.39
N ARG A 70 11.45 25.85 -13.34
CA ARG A 70 11.13 26.54 -14.60
C ARG A 70 10.45 25.58 -15.56
N LEU A 71 9.36 26.02 -16.20
CA LEU A 71 8.60 25.29 -17.20
C LEU A 71 8.32 26.23 -18.39
N GLY A 72 9.31 26.36 -19.28
CA GLY A 72 9.29 27.39 -20.33
C GLY A 72 9.32 28.80 -19.73
N GLU A 73 8.28 29.58 -20.00
CA GLU A 73 8.11 30.96 -19.48
C GLU A 73 7.35 31.02 -18.14
N ARG A 74 6.87 29.88 -17.63
CA ARG A 74 6.15 29.77 -16.36
C ARG A 74 6.96 28.97 -15.34
N TYR A 75 6.47 28.93 -14.11
CA TYR A 75 7.07 28.22 -12.98
C TYR A 75 6.07 27.26 -12.37
N GLN A 76 6.52 26.10 -11.89
CA GLN A 76 5.67 25.19 -11.13
C GLN A 76 6.17 25.04 -9.69
N ILE A 77 5.23 25.09 -8.74
CA ILE A 77 5.53 24.92 -7.31
C ILE A 77 6.00 23.48 -7.04
N ILE A 78 7.17 23.37 -6.44
CA ILE A 78 7.69 22.10 -5.89
C ILE A 78 7.29 22.01 -4.42
N ALA A 79 7.54 23.08 -3.66
CA ALA A 79 7.27 23.16 -2.23
C ALA A 79 6.87 24.57 -1.80
N GLY A 80 6.02 24.66 -0.78
CA GLY A 80 5.56 25.93 -0.23
C GLY A 80 4.21 26.43 -0.76
N GLU A 81 3.34 25.54 -1.25
CA GLU A 81 2.03 25.91 -1.81
C GLU A 81 1.19 26.78 -0.85
N ARG A 82 1.19 26.48 0.45
CA ARG A 82 0.52 27.30 1.48
C ARG A 82 1.01 28.76 1.49
N ARG A 83 2.31 28.97 1.32
CA ARG A 83 2.93 30.31 1.31
C ARG A 83 2.58 31.06 0.03
N TRP A 84 2.56 30.38 -1.12
CA TRP A 84 2.10 30.96 -2.38
C TRP A 84 0.63 31.37 -2.32
N ARG A 85 -0.26 30.50 -1.84
CA ARG A 85 -1.69 30.83 -1.65
C ARG A 85 -1.90 31.98 -0.66
N ALA A 86 -1.20 31.97 0.47
CA ALA A 86 -1.27 33.05 1.44
C ALA A 86 -0.70 34.37 0.90
N ALA A 87 0.34 34.33 0.06
CA ALA A 87 0.87 35.51 -0.63
C ALA A 87 -0.12 36.10 -1.65
N GLN A 88 -0.88 35.24 -2.35
CA GLN A 88 -1.99 35.69 -3.20
C GLN A 88 -3.08 36.40 -2.38
N ILE A 89 -3.49 35.82 -1.24
CA ILE A 89 -4.46 36.43 -0.32
C ILE A 89 -3.92 37.72 0.32
N ALA A 90 -2.60 37.81 0.53
CA ALA A 90 -1.92 39.01 1.01
C ALA A 90 -1.82 40.12 -0.05
N GLY A 91 -2.10 39.82 -1.33
CA GLY A 91 -2.04 40.79 -2.43
C GLY A 91 -0.63 41.08 -2.93
N LEU A 92 0.34 40.19 -2.67
CA LEU A 92 1.70 40.34 -3.17
C LEU A 92 1.76 40.11 -4.69
N ARG A 93 2.44 41.00 -5.41
CA ARG A 93 2.70 40.83 -6.85
C ARG A 93 3.83 39.85 -7.13
N LYS A 94 4.86 39.87 -6.27
CA LYS A 94 6.04 39.01 -6.37
C LYS A 94 6.25 38.23 -5.10
N ILE A 95 6.83 37.04 -5.23
CA ILE A 95 7.16 36.17 -4.12
C ILE A 95 8.63 35.69 -4.24
N PRO A 96 9.41 35.69 -3.15
CA PRO A 96 10.75 35.14 -3.16
C PRO A 96 10.68 33.62 -3.40
N ALA A 97 11.39 33.16 -4.41
CA ALA A 97 11.39 31.80 -4.88
C ALA A 97 12.81 31.35 -5.23
N ILE A 98 13.12 30.09 -4.93
CA ILE A 98 14.35 29.44 -5.36
C ILE A 98 14.01 28.62 -6.61
N ILE A 99 14.64 28.93 -7.74
CA ILE A 99 14.51 28.14 -8.96
C ILE A 99 15.47 26.96 -8.83
N ARG A 100 14.93 25.73 -8.95
CA ARG A 100 15.75 24.53 -9.11
C ARG A 100 15.44 23.88 -10.44
N ASP A 101 16.47 23.74 -11.28
CA ASP A 101 16.41 22.93 -12.49
C ASP A 101 16.43 21.46 -12.09
N VAL A 102 15.25 20.91 -11.87
CA VAL A 102 15.03 19.53 -11.47
C VAL A 102 14.10 18.90 -12.49
N SER A 103 14.49 17.75 -13.04
CA SER A 103 13.64 16.98 -13.95
C SER A 103 12.33 16.57 -13.25
N ASP A 104 11.26 16.40 -14.03
CA ASP A 104 9.96 15.90 -13.56
C ASP A 104 10.10 14.64 -12.70
N GLU A 105 10.96 13.73 -13.13
CA GLU A 105 11.26 12.49 -12.39
C GLU A 105 11.88 12.78 -11.03
N LYS A 106 12.86 13.69 -10.97
CA LYS A 106 13.56 14.00 -9.73
C LYS A 106 12.67 14.79 -8.75
N LEU A 107 11.73 15.59 -9.26
CA LEU A 107 10.70 16.23 -8.44
C LEU A 107 9.69 15.24 -7.88
N LEU A 108 9.24 14.31 -8.71
CA LEU A 108 8.34 13.25 -8.27
C LEU A 108 9.02 12.35 -7.22
N GLU A 109 10.31 12.05 -7.39
CA GLU A 109 11.12 11.35 -6.37
C GLU A 109 11.11 12.14 -5.06
N MET A 110 11.47 13.42 -5.09
CA MET A 110 11.56 14.26 -3.88
C MET A 110 10.22 14.37 -3.16
N ALA A 111 9.13 14.58 -3.91
CA ALA A 111 7.78 14.66 -3.35
C ALA A 111 7.35 13.32 -2.71
N LEU A 112 7.70 12.19 -3.35
CA LEU A 112 7.39 10.87 -2.81
C LEU A 112 8.20 10.56 -1.54
N VAL A 113 9.49 10.91 -1.51
CA VAL A 113 10.35 10.74 -0.32
C VAL A 113 9.89 11.61 0.84
N GLU A 114 9.56 12.87 0.59
CA GLU A 114 9.03 13.78 1.62
C GLU A 114 7.70 13.26 2.18
N ASN A 115 6.81 12.76 1.32
CA ASN A 115 5.56 12.18 1.78
C ASN A 115 5.76 10.93 2.64
N ILE A 116 6.77 10.10 2.34
CA ILE A 116 7.14 8.93 3.15
C ILE A 116 7.69 9.32 4.52
N GLN A 117 8.39 10.45 4.63
CA GLN A 117 8.97 10.94 5.88
C GLN A 117 7.96 11.59 6.82
N ARG A 118 6.69 11.72 6.41
CA ARG A 118 5.63 12.25 7.28
C ARG A 118 5.18 11.21 8.31
N GLU A 119 4.92 11.65 9.53
CA GLU A 119 4.71 10.77 10.71
C GLU A 119 3.41 9.93 10.72
N GLU A 120 2.60 9.94 9.65
CA GLU A 120 1.22 9.41 9.68
C GLU A 120 0.95 8.28 8.68
N LEU A 121 1.95 7.73 7.98
CA LEU A 121 1.70 6.65 7.03
C LEU A 121 1.46 5.31 7.72
N ASN A 122 0.44 4.59 7.26
CA ASN A 122 0.24 3.21 7.68
C ASN A 122 1.28 2.28 7.01
N PRO A 123 1.56 1.09 7.59
CA PRO A 123 2.59 0.18 7.05
C PRO A 123 2.33 -0.27 5.60
N MET A 124 1.07 -0.33 5.16
CA MET A 124 0.72 -0.71 3.79
C MET A 124 0.94 0.45 2.82
N GLU A 125 0.67 1.69 3.23
CA GLU A 125 0.99 2.90 2.47
C GLU A 125 2.50 3.06 2.28
N GLU A 126 3.28 2.88 3.34
CA GLU A 126 4.75 2.87 3.24
C GLU A 126 5.23 1.80 2.26
N ALA A 127 4.69 0.58 2.35
CA ALA A 127 5.04 -0.50 1.44
C ALA A 127 4.74 -0.17 -0.03
N ARG A 128 3.56 0.39 -0.32
CA ARG A 128 3.16 0.86 -1.66
C ARG A 128 4.06 2.00 -2.15
N ALA A 129 4.44 2.93 -1.26
CA ALA A 129 5.32 4.03 -1.59
C ALA A 129 6.75 3.56 -1.91
N TYR A 130 7.31 2.63 -1.13
CA TYR A 130 8.59 1.98 -1.44
C TYR A 130 8.54 1.24 -2.78
N ARG A 131 7.45 0.51 -3.05
CA ARG A 131 7.26 -0.18 -4.34
C ARG A 131 7.27 0.81 -5.51
N LYS A 132 6.54 1.93 -5.38
CA LYS A 132 6.51 3.00 -6.37
C LYS A 132 7.90 3.60 -6.61
N LEU A 133 8.72 3.75 -5.56
CA LEU A 133 10.11 4.22 -5.69
C LEU A 133 10.99 3.25 -6.50
N ILE A 134 10.80 1.94 -6.32
CA ILE A 134 11.52 0.90 -7.07
C ILE A 134 11.06 0.89 -8.53
N ASP A 135 9.74 0.84 -8.76
CA ASP A 135 9.19 0.60 -10.08
C ASP A 135 9.34 1.82 -11.00
N LYS A 136 9.21 3.05 -10.47
CA LYS A 136 9.33 4.28 -11.27
C LYS A 136 10.76 4.80 -11.42
N PHE A 137 11.60 4.65 -10.40
CA PHE A 137 12.93 5.28 -10.37
C PHE A 137 14.09 4.28 -10.29
N GLY A 138 13.79 2.97 -10.28
CA GLY A 138 14.80 1.93 -10.24
C GLY A 138 15.60 1.88 -8.94
N PHE A 139 15.10 2.45 -7.84
CA PHE A 139 15.85 2.44 -6.59
C PHE A 139 16.07 1.03 -6.05
N THR A 140 17.26 0.80 -5.50
CA THR A 140 17.52 -0.39 -4.69
C THR A 140 16.93 -0.20 -3.29
N GLN A 141 16.65 -1.29 -2.58
CA GLN A 141 16.19 -1.23 -1.18
C GLN A 141 17.16 -0.46 -0.28
N GLU A 142 18.46 -0.54 -0.57
CA GLU A 142 19.49 0.20 0.15
C GLU A 142 19.47 1.70 -0.19
N GLY A 143 19.23 2.05 -1.46
CA GLY A 143 19.08 3.44 -1.89
C GLY A 143 17.87 4.13 -1.26
N ILE A 144 16.76 3.39 -1.09
CA ILE A 144 15.57 3.85 -0.38
C ILE A 144 15.88 4.05 1.10
N ALA A 145 16.44 3.03 1.76
CA ALA A 145 16.81 3.06 3.18
C ALA A 145 17.62 4.31 3.56
N LYS A 146 18.65 4.63 2.77
CA LYS A 146 19.49 5.84 2.96
C LYS A 146 18.70 7.15 2.83
N ARG A 147 17.77 7.23 1.88
CA ARG A 147 16.96 8.44 1.64
C ARG A 147 15.88 8.66 2.70
N VAL A 148 15.24 7.59 3.15
CA VAL A 148 14.14 7.68 4.14
C VAL A 148 14.63 7.59 5.59
N GLY A 149 15.94 7.36 5.81
CA GLY A 149 16.52 7.27 7.16
C GLY A 149 16.09 6.03 7.95
N LYS A 150 15.76 4.92 7.26
CA LYS A 150 15.33 3.66 7.89
C LYS A 150 16.26 2.52 7.51
N ASP A 151 16.29 1.47 8.33
CA ASP A 151 17.06 0.27 8.03
C ASP A 151 16.56 -0.44 6.76
N ARG A 152 17.50 -0.95 5.95
CA ARG A 152 17.19 -1.77 4.78
C ARG A 152 16.24 -2.94 5.11
N THR A 153 16.38 -3.54 6.29
CA THR A 153 15.53 -4.64 6.76
C THR A 153 14.07 -4.22 6.94
N VAL A 154 13.83 -2.96 7.32
CA VAL A 154 12.48 -2.39 7.44
C VAL A 154 11.86 -2.24 6.05
N ILE A 155 12.61 -1.70 5.08
CA ILE A 155 12.16 -1.56 3.69
C ILE A 155 11.83 -2.93 3.10
N ALA A 156 12.72 -3.91 3.26
CA ALA A 156 12.51 -5.28 2.81
C ALA A 156 11.26 -5.92 3.44
N THR A 157 11.02 -5.69 4.73
CA THR A 157 9.82 -6.18 5.42
C THR A 157 8.57 -5.58 4.80
N HIS A 158 8.50 -4.25 4.67
CA HIS A 158 7.32 -3.55 4.14
C HIS A 158 7.00 -4.03 2.72
N LEU A 159 8.00 -4.14 1.86
CA LEU A 159 7.81 -4.67 0.50
C LEU A 159 7.29 -6.11 0.47
N ARG A 160 7.64 -6.93 1.47
CA ARG A 160 7.10 -8.30 1.59
C ARG A 160 5.63 -8.30 2.02
N LEU A 161 5.14 -7.29 2.75
CA LEU A 161 3.72 -7.20 3.13
C LEU A 161 2.80 -7.19 1.90
N LEU A 162 3.26 -6.60 0.79
CA LEU A 162 2.54 -6.60 -0.49
C LEU A 162 2.36 -8.00 -1.11
N LYS A 163 3.06 -9.02 -0.60
CA LYS A 163 2.89 -10.42 -1.03
C LYS A 163 1.74 -11.13 -0.32
N LEU A 164 1.22 -10.57 0.76
CA LEU A 164 0.06 -11.12 1.46
C LEU A 164 -1.19 -10.96 0.60
N SER A 165 -2.22 -11.77 0.85
CA SER A 165 -3.50 -11.62 0.16
C SER A 165 -4.14 -10.26 0.48
N VAL A 166 -4.94 -9.74 -0.46
CA VAL A 166 -5.61 -8.42 -0.31
C VAL A 166 -6.41 -8.33 0.99
N ALA A 167 -7.06 -9.42 1.39
CA ALA A 167 -7.83 -9.47 2.63
C ALA A 167 -6.94 -9.30 3.88
N ILE A 168 -5.73 -9.87 3.90
CA ILE A 168 -4.80 -9.70 5.02
C ILE A 168 -4.15 -8.32 5.00
N GLN A 169 -3.87 -7.78 3.82
CA GLN A 169 -3.38 -6.40 3.68
C GLN A 169 -4.37 -5.40 4.28
N ALA A 170 -5.67 -5.56 4.02
CA ALA A 170 -6.71 -4.72 4.61
C ALA A 170 -6.73 -4.78 6.15
N LEU A 171 -6.55 -5.98 6.74
CA LEU A 171 -6.47 -6.13 8.20
C LEU A 171 -5.25 -5.41 8.82
N ILE A 172 -4.15 -5.28 8.07
CA ILE A 172 -2.96 -4.51 8.50
C ILE A 172 -3.24 -3.02 8.38
N GLU A 173 -3.87 -2.60 7.29
CA GLU A 173 -4.25 -1.21 7.02
C GLU A 173 -5.24 -0.67 8.07
N GLU A 174 -6.18 -1.51 8.52
CA GLU A 174 -7.12 -1.23 9.62
C GLU A 174 -6.47 -1.29 11.03
N GLY A 175 -5.20 -1.68 11.13
CA GLY A 175 -4.48 -1.82 12.40
C GLY A 175 -4.88 -3.05 13.23
N LYS A 176 -5.72 -3.95 12.71
CA LYS A 176 -6.10 -5.23 13.37
C LYS A 176 -4.93 -6.20 13.45
N LEU A 177 -4.00 -6.12 12.50
CA LEU A 177 -2.76 -6.89 12.50
C LEU A 177 -1.55 -5.96 12.51
N SER A 178 -0.63 -6.20 13.45
CA SER A 178 0.65 -5.51 13.48
C SER A 178 1.60 -6.01 12.38
N VAL A 179 2.64 -5.24 12.06
CA VAL A 179 3.73 -5.68 11.18
C VAL A 179 4.41 -6.95 11.71
N GLY A 180 4.47 -7.14 13.02
CA GLY A 180 4.97 -8.37 13.65
C GLY A 180 4.10 -9.59 13.33
N HIS A 181 2.77 -9.45 13.43
CA HIS A 181 1.84 -10.51 13.03
C HIS A 181 1.98 -10.82 11.54
N ALA A 182 2.07 -9.78 10.70
CA ALA A 182 2.24 -9.96 9.27
C ALA A 182 3.55 -10.69 8.92
N LYS A 183 4.66 -10.43 9.64
CA LYS A 183 5.91 -11.18 9.48
C LYS A 183 5.75 -12.68 9.77
N ALA A 184 4.99 -13.03 10.81
CA ALA A 184 4.69 -14.43 11.11
C ALA A 184 3.88 -15.09 9.97
N LEU A 185 2.84 -14.40 9.48
CA LEU A 185 2.03 -14.86 8.36
C LEU A 185 2.85 -15.11 7.09
N LEU A 186 3.81 -14.23 6.79
CA LEU A 186 4.72 -14.34 5.64
C LEU A 186 5.66 -15.56 5.66
N THR A 187 5.67 -16.35 6.74
CA THR A 187 6.42 -17.62 6.79
C THR A 187 5.61 -18.82 6.32
N ILE A 188 4.31 -18.63 6.11
CA ILE A 188 3.37 -19.64 5.63
C ILE A 188 3.23 -19.46 4.12
N ASN A 189 3.45 -20.52 3.34
CA ASN A 189 3.37 -20.46 1.89
C ASN A 189 1.94 -20.64 1.35
N ASP A 190 1.08 -21.30 2.12
CA ASP A 190 -0.31 -21.56 1.76
C ASP A 190 -1.24 -20.42 2.21
N GLU A 191 -1.96 -19.81 1.26
CA GLU A 191 -2.84 -18.67 1.53
C GLU A 191 -3.99 -19.01 2.47
N SER A 192 -4.55 -20.22 2.40
CA SER A 192 -5.64 -20.66 3.28
C SER A 192 -5.15 -20.74 4.73
N SER A 193 -4.02 -21.41 4.96
CA SER A 193 -3.39 -21.52 6.27
C SER A 193 -2.96 -20.16 6.82
N GLN A 194 -2.53 -19.24 5.94
CA GLN A 194 -2.24 -17.87 6.30
C GLN A 194 -3.49 -17.13 6.79
N TRP A 195 -4.62 -17.30 6.10
CA TRP A 195 -5.91 -16.71 6.50
C TRP A 195 -6.40 -17.27 7.83
N ASP A 196 -6.34 -18.58 8.02
CA ASP A 196 -6.77 -19.24 9.25
C ASP A 196 -5.97 -18.73 10.46
N LEU A 197 -4.65 -18.57 10.31
CA LEU A 197 -3.81 -18.00 11.37
C LEU A 197 -4.14 -16.51 11.59
N ALA A 198 -4.34 -15.73 10.53
CA ALA A 198 -4.71 -14.31 10.66
C ALA A 198 -6.01 -14.13 11.45
N ARG A 199 -7.03 -14.93 11.14
CA ARG A 199 -8.30 -14.94 11.86
C ARG A 199 -8.10 -15.35 13.32
N LYS A 200 -7.33 -16.41 13.57
CA LYS A 200 -7.01 -16.85 14.93
C LYS A 200 -6.30 -15.78 15.76
N ILE A 201 -5.37 -15.03 15.16
CA ILE A 201 -4.69 -13.91 15.83
C ILE A 201 -5.70 -12.85 16.29
N ILE A 202 -6.70 -12.54 15.46
CA ILE A 202 -7.72 -11.53 15.77
C ILE A 202 -8.71 -12.05 16.82
N ASP A 203 -9.26 -13.24 16.60
CA ASP A 203 -10.30 -13.82 17.45
C ASP A 203 -9.77 -14.12 18.87
N GLU A 204 -8.54 -14.61 18.98
CA GLU A 204 -7.89 -14.96 20.26
C GLU A 204 -6.96 -13.86 20.80
N LYS A 205 -6.84 -12.72 20.11
CA LYS A 205 -5.94 -11.59 20.46
C LYS A 205 -4.51 -12.03 20.77
N LEU A 206 -3.96 -12.90 19.92
CA LEU A 206 -2.64 -13.49 20.12
C LEU A 206 -1.54 -12.42 20.08
N SER A 207 -0.51 -12.61 20.89
CA SER A 207 0.73 -11.83 20.81
C SER A 207 1.57 -12.23 19.59
N VAL A 208 2.48 -11.34 19.18
CA VAL A 208 3.41 -11.59 18.07
C VAL A 208 4.21 -12.88 18.28
N ARG A 209 4.66 -13.14 19.51
CA ARG A 209 5.42 -14.36 19.83
C ARG A 209 4.59 -15.63 19.69
N GLU A 210 3.31 -15.59 20.05
CA GLU A 210 2.39 -16.72 19.89
C GLU A 210 2.09 -16.97 18.42
N ALA A 211 1.84 -15.90 17.66
CA ALA A 211 1.67 -15.94 16.22
C ALA A 211 2.88 -16.56 15.51
N GLU A 212 4.10 -16.14 15.85
CA GLU A 212 5.35 -16.72 15.32
C GLU A 212 5.47 -18.22 15.64
N LYS A 213 5.14 -18.63 16.87
CA LYS A 213 5.18 -20.04 17.29
C LYS A 213 4.18 -20.89 16.50
N LEU A 214 2.97 -20.37 16.25
CA LEU A 214 1.95 -21.04 15.46
C LEU A 214 2.33 -21.09 13.97
N ALA A 215 2.85 -19.98 13.44
CA ALA A 215 3.30 -19.90 12.06
C ALA A 215 4.44 -20.89 11.78
N LYS A 216 5.41 -21.01 12.70
CA LYS A 216 6.50 -22.00 12.57
C LYS A 216 5.98 -23.44 12.57
N LYS A 217 4.95 -23.75 13.36
CA LYS A 217 4.30 -25.08 13.34
C LYS A 217 3.52 -25.32 12.04
N ALA A 218 2.92 -24.29 11.46
CA ALA A 218 2.20 -24.38 10.19
C ALA A 218 3.16 -24.51 8.99
N SER A 219 4.30 -23.80 9.03
CA SER A 219 5.34 -23.81 7.98
C SER A 219 6.16 -25.11 7.98
N ASN A 220 6.42 -25.71 9.15
CA ASN A 220 7.12 -27.00 9.27
C ASN A 220 6.21 -28.23 9.05
N ARG A 221 4.90 -28.04 8.96
CA ARG A 221 4.07 -29.10 8.41
C ARG A 221 4.37 -29.10 6.93
N GLU A 222 4.92 -30.21 6.43
CA GLU A 222 4.91 -30.51 4.98
C GLU A 222 3.57 -30.03 4.42
N PRO A 223 3.55 -29.42 3.21
CA PRO A 223 2.30 -29.02 2.60
C PRO A 223 1.39 -30.22 2.79
N ARG A 224 0.29 -30.01 3.53
CA ARG A 224 -0.80 -30.95 3.49
C ARG A 224 -1.22 -30.88 2.04
N THR A 225 -0.56 -31.69 1.21
CA THR A 225 -1.15 -32.29 0.03
C THR A 225 -2.50 -32.68 0.56
N HIS A 226 -3.49 -31.90 0.17
CA HIS A 226 -4.87 -32.27 -0.05
C HIS A 226 -5.11 -33.77 0.15
N LYS A 227 -4.89 -34.37 1.31
CA LYS A 227 -5.11 -35.80 1.52
C LYS A 227 -6.57 -35.95 1.89
N ASP A 228 -7.11 -35.04 2.69
CA ASP A 228 -8.56 -34.98 2.91
C ASP A 228 -9.34 -34.60 1.65
N SER A 229 -8.80 -33.76 0.74
CA SER A 229 -9.51 -33.48 -0.52
C SER A 229 -9.17 -34.48 -1.64
N VAL A 230 -7.94 -34.99 -1.78
CA VAL A 230 -7.63 -36.04 -2.78
C VAL A 230 -8.28 -37.36 -2.40
N GLN A 231 -8.47 -37.65 -1.11
CA GLN A 231 -9.18 -38.85 -0.66
C GLN A 231 -10.69 -38.69 -0.78
N LYS A 232 -11.24 -37.47 -0.57
CA LYS A 232 -12.62 -37.14 -0.98
C LYS A 232 -12.78 -37.19 -2.50
N ASP A 233 -11.85 -36.63 -3.28
CA ASP A 233 -11.88 -36.63 -4.76
C ASP A 233 -11.68 -38.04 -5.34
N ALA A 234 -10.87 -38.90 -4.70
CA ALA A 234 -10.70 -40.30 -5.11
C ALA A 234 -11.94 -41.14 -4.81
N ASN A 235 -12.59 -40.92 -3.66
CA ASN A 235 -13.86 -41.55 -3.32
C ASN A 235 -15.00 -41.05 -4.24
N LEU A 236 -15.02 -39.75 -4.54
CA LEU A 236 -15.98 -39.15 -5.48
C LEU A 236 -15.78 -39.67 -6.89
N LYS A 237 -14.54 -39.73 -7.40
CA LYS A 237 -14.22 -40.33 -8.71
C LYS A 237 -14.57 -41.81 -8.76
N ALA A 238 -14.32 -42.56 -7.69
CA ALA A 238 -14.72 -43.96 -7.61
C ALA A 238 -16.25 -44.13 -7.62
N ALA A 239 -16.99 -43.23 -6.94
CA ALA A 239 -18.45 -43.20 -6.96
C ALA A 239 -18.98 -42.80 -8.35
N GLU A 240 -18.42 -41.78 -8.99
CA GLU A 240 -18.74 -41.36 -10.36
C GLU A 240 -18.52 -42.51 -11.36
N MET A 241 -17.39 -43.23 -11.27
CA MET A 241 -17.12 -44.37 -12.14
C MET A 241 -18.09 -45.53 -11.90
N LYS A 242 -18.43 -45.84 -10.64
CA LYS A 242 -19.42 -46.88 -10.31
C LYS A 242 -20.80 -46.53 -10.82
N LEU A 243 -21.26 -45.30 -10.57
CA LEU A 243 -22.56 -44.81 -11.03
C LEU A 243 -22.62 -44.75 -12.56
N SER A 244 -21.55 -44.26 -13.22
CA SER A 244 -21.48 -44.24 -14.69
C SER A 244 -21.52 -45.64 -15.28
N ARG A 245 -20.83 -46.62 -14.66
CA ARG A 245 -20.87 -48.03 -15.10
C ARG A 245 -22.24 -48.67 -14.89
N HIS A 246 -22.92 -48.34 -13.79
CA HIS A 246 -24.23 -48.90 -13.48
C HIS A 246 -25.36 -48.28 -14.32
N LEU A 247 -25.34 -46.96 -14.50
CA LEU A 247 -26.36 -46.22 -15.24
C LEU A 247 -26.09 -46.21 -16.75
N GLY A 248 -24.86 -46.50 -17.18
CA GLY A 248 -24.47 -46.55 -18.60
C GLY A 248 -24.34 -45.18 -19.25
N THR A 249 -24.37 -44.09 -18.47
CA THR A 249 -24.24 -42.71 -18.96
C THR A 249 -23.22 -41.95 -18.11
N ARG A 250 -22.87 -40.73 -18.52
CA ARG A 250 -21.91 -39.91 -17.78
C ARG A 250 -22.55 -39.35 -16.52
N VAL A 251 -21.98 -39.68 -15.37
CA VAL A 251 -22.40 -39.16 -14.05
C VAL A 251 -21.32 -38.27 -13.47
N ARG A 252 -21.72 -37.10 -12.95
CA ARG A 252 -20.84 -36.18 -12.21
C ARG A 252 -21.42 -35.94 -10.82
N ILE A 253 -20.55 -35.90 -9.81
CA ILE A 253 -20.92 -35.55 -8.45
C ILE A 253 -20.29 -34.20 -8.13
N ILE A 254 -21.14 -33.18 -7.94
CA ILE A 254 -20.73 -31.81 -7.64
C ILE A 254 -20.96 -31.55 -6.15
N PRO A 255 -19.92 -31.60 -5.30
CA PRO A 255 -20.05 -31.29 -3.88
C PRO A 255 -20.27 -29.80 -3.66
N ASP A 256 -21.08 -29.45 -2.66
CA ASP A 256 -21.18 -28.07 -2.20
C ASP A 256 -19.95 -27.69 -1.36
N ARG A 257 -19.41 -26.49 -1.57
CA ARG A 257 -18.23 -26.01 -0.84
C ARG A 257 -18.58 -25.52 0.57
N LYS A 258 -19.86 -25.34 0.90
CA LYS A 258 -20.34 -24.76 2.17
C LYS A 258 -21.17 -25.71 3.04
N SER A 259 -21.57 -26.87 2.53
CA SER A 259 -22.38 -27.86 3.25
C SER A 259 -21.91 -29.29 2.97
N ASP A 260 -22.36 -30.28 3.76
CA ASP A 260 -22.11 -31.71 3.51
C ASP A 260 -23.03 -32.28 2.41
N GLY A 261 -23.71 -31.40 1.67
CA GLY A 261 -24.58 -31.74 0.56
C GLY A 261 -23.86 -31.67 -0.80
N GLY A 262 -24.58 -32.03 -1.85
CA GLY A 262 -24.08 -31.97 -3.22
C GLY A 262 -25.18 -32.23 -4.23
N ARG A 263 -24.83 -32.21 -5.51
CA ARG A 263 -25.73 -32.57 -6.61
C ARG A 263 -25.09 -33.69 -7.43
N ILE A 264 -25.92 -34.62 -7.88
CA ILE A 264 -25.53 -35.64 -8.85
C ILE A 264 -26.15 -35.25 -10.17
N GLU A 265 -25.32 -35.03 -11.18
CA GLU A 265 -25.75 -34.73 -12.55
C GLU A 265 -25.57 -35.99 -13.40
N ILE A 266 -26.66 -36.43 -14.02
CA ILE A 266 -26.69 -37.58 -14.94
C ILE A 266 -27.01 -37.02 -16.32
N GLU A 267 -26.05 -37.10 -17.24
CA GLU A 267 -26.26 -36.69 -18.63
C GLU A 267 -27.00 -37.82 -19.38
N TYR A 268 -28.01 -37.48 -20.17
CA TYR A 268 -28.70 -38.39 -21.09
C TYR A 268 -28.80 -37.74 -22.47
N TYR A 269 -28.69 -38.53 -23.53
CA TYR A 269 -28.58 -38.05 -24.91
C TYR A 269 -29.78 -38.47 -25.78
N ALA A 270 -30.65 -39.36 -25.27
CA ALA A 270 -31.90 -39.76 -25.91
C ALA A 270 -33.01 -40.02 -24.88
N SER A 271 -34.28 -39.88 -25.27
CA SER A 271 -35.42 -40.16 -24.38
C SER A 271 -35.45 -41.61 -23.88
N SER A 272 -35.04 -42.56 -24.71
CA SER A 272 -34.89 -43.97 -24.34
C SER A 272 -33.82 -44.23 -23.28
N GLU A 273 -32.79 -43.38 -23.20
CA GLU A 273 -31.79 -43.46 -22.13
C GLU A 273 -32.35 -42.94 -20.80
N LEU A 274 -33.16 -41.88 -20.83
CA LEU A 274 -33.84 -41.36 -19.64
C LEU A 274 -34.76 -42.42 -19.01
N ASP A 275 -35.54 -43.14 -19.83
CA ASP A 275 -36.39 -44.24 -19.36
C ASP A 275 -35.55 -45.39 -18.76
N SER A 276 -34.42 -45.71 -19.39
CA SER A 276 -33.49 -46.74 -18.89
C SER A 276 -32.84 -46.34 -17.57
N ILE A 277 -32.47 -45.07 -17.40
CA ILE A 277 -31.97 -44.50 -16.14
C ILE A 277 -33.05 -44.59 -15.07
N TYR A 278 -34.28 -44.17 -15.38
CA TYR A 278 -35.41 -44.21 -14.45
C TYR A 278 -35.67 -45.62 -13.94
N GLN A 279 -35.70 -46.62 -14.83
CA GLN A 279 -35.88 -48.03 -14.44
C GLN A 279 -34.74 -48.54 -13.54
N ARG A 280 -33.50 -48.14 -13.78
CA ARG A 280 -32.34 -48.56 -12.97
C ARG A 280 -32.31 -47.88 -11.60
N LEU A 281 -32.83 -46.66 -11.48
CA LEU A 281 -32.91 -45.93 -10.20
C LEU A 281 -34.09 -46.42 -9.33
N MET A 282 -35.18 -46.86 -9.93
CA MET A 282 -36.39 -47.30 -9.22
C MET A 282 -36.40 -48.80 -8.84
N ASN A 283 -35.59 -49.64 -9.50
CA ASN A 283 -35.54 -51.08 -9.25
C ASN A 283 -34.36 -51.50 -8.34
N CYS A 284 -34.16 -50.79 -7.22
CA CYS A 284 -33.24 -51.21 -6.14
C CYS A 284 -33.95 -52.07 -5.10
#